data_AF-A0A0L0UPT7-F1
#
_entry.id   AF-A0A0L0UPT7-F1
#
_cell.length_a   1.000
_cell.length_b   1.000
_cell.length_c   1.000
_cell.angle_alpha   90.00
_cell.angle_beta   90.00
_cell.angle_gamma   90.00
#
_symmetry.space_group_name_H-M   'P 1'
#
loop_
_entity.id
_entity.type
_entity.pdbx_description
1 polymer ?
#
loop_
_entity_poly.entity_id
_entity_poly.type
_entity_poly.pdbx_seq_one_letter_code
_entity_poly.pdbx_strand_id
1 'polypeptide(L)'
;MARLGYRKTSVRSASEPHPPGYRIISDTAFPRKSESLQSRVLAPVKRGDRLPETPRTFSRMKFLNEQLVSARQAAEWGMRALQGSFARLKLPMPAADHEQRLCILQTVCQLHQLRCRMVHINQTATVYNLVWDENHILCCRFHR
;
A
#
# COMPACT_ATOMS: atom_id res chain seq x y z
N MET A 1 8.50 13.16 33.92
CA MET A 1 8.43 11.92 33.09
C MET A 1 7.05 11.80 32.46
N ALA A 2 6.85 12.33 31.25
CA ALA A 2 5.58 12.20 30.52
C ALA A 2 5.75 11.16 29.39
N ARG A 3 5.08 10.02 29.49
CA ARG A 3 4.96 9.05 28.39
C ARG A 3 4.05 9.66 27.32
N LEU A 4 4.63 10.19 26.24
CA LEU A 4 3.87 10.55 25.05
C LEU A 4 3.33 9.26 24.42
N GLY A 5 2.02 9.06 24.52
CA GLY A 5 1.33 7.95 23.88
C GLY A 5 1.43 8.06 22.36
N TYR A 6 2.09 7.08 21.74
CA TYR A 6 2.02 6.85 20.30
C TYR A 6 0.57 6.48 19.92
N ARG A 7 -0.25 7.47 19.54
CA ARG A 7 -1.50 7.19 18.80
C ARG A 7 -1.11 6.77 17.39
N LYS A 8 -1.34 5.51 17.05
CA LYS A 8 -1.34 5.02 15.65
C LYS A 8 -2.31 5.90 14.85
N THR A 9 -1.76 6.81 14.05
CA THR A 9 -2.47 7.70 13.13
C THR A 9 -3.14 6.97 11.95
N SER A 10 -2.96 5.65 11.84
CA SER A 10 -3.39 4.85 10.69
C SER A 10 -4.91 4.59 10.59
N VAL A 11 -5.72 4.87 11.63
CA VAL A 11 -7.17 4.60 11.59
C VAL A 11 -7.95 5.71 10.87
N ARG A 12 -7.42 6.94 10.82
CA ARG A 12 -8.12 8.10 10.22
C ARG A 12 -8.32 7.98 8.71
N SER A 13 -7.34 7.43 7.98
CA SER A 13 -7.46 7.27 6.53
C SER A 13 -8.50 6.23 6.11
N ALA A 14 -8.79 5.23 6.95
CA ALA A 14 -9.82 4.23 6.68
C ALA A 14 -11.25 4.73 6.96
N SER A 15 -11.39 5.85 7.66
CA SER A 15 -12.67 6.52 7.91
C SER A 15 -13.03 7.59 6.87
N GLU A 16 -12.07 8.04 6.07
CA GLU A 16 -12.31 9.04 5.02
C GLU A 16 -13.13 8.47 3.85
N PRO A 17 -13.94 9.29 3.16
CA PRO A 17 -14.69 8.86 2.00
C PRO A 17 -13.75 8.54 0.84
N HIS A 18 -13.92 7.37 0.20
CA HIS A 18 -13.28 7.04 -1.07
C HIS A 18 -14.31 7.09 -2.20
N PRO A 19 -13.87 7.22 -3.46
CA PRO A 19 -14.79 7.20 -4.59
C PRO A 19 -15.67 5.92 -4.58
N PRO A 20 -16.94 6.01 -4.99
CA PRO A 20 -17.83 4.86 -5.05
C PRO A 20 -17.22 3.71 -5.84
N GLY A 21 -17.31 2.48 -5.31
CA GLY A 21 -16.75 1.28 -5.93
C GLY A 21 -15.31 0.93 -5.52
N TYR A 22 -14.61 1.81 -4.81
CA TYR A 22 -13.24 1.55 -4.34
C TYR A 22 -13.20 1.04 -2.90
N ARG A 23 -12.19 0.21 -2.61
CA ARG A 23 -11.92 -0.35 -1.28
C ARG A 23 -10.42 -0.23 -0.96
N ILE A 24 -10.09 -0.11 0.32
CA ILE A 24 -8.69 -0.08 0.79
C ILE A 24 -8.17 -1.50 0.91
N ILE A 25 -6.99 -1.77 0.37
CA ILE A 25 -6.24 -3.00 0.68
C ILE A 25 -5.39 -2.73 1.92
N SER A 26 -5.47 -3.61 2.91
CA SER A 26 -4.71 -3.50 4.16
C SER A 26 -4.06 -4.81 4.56
N ASP A 27 -3.05 -4.70 5.43
CA ASP A 27 -2.50 -5.88 6.09
C ASP A 27 -3.53 -6.47 7.06
N THR A 28 -3.42 -7.77 7.22
CA THR A 28 -4.28 -8.60 8.04
C THR A 28 -4.17 -8.28 9.54
N ALA A 29 -3.14 -7.54 9.99
CA ALA A 29 -3.03 -7.00 11.35
C ALA A 29 -3.86 -5.71 11.55
N PHE A 30 -4.42 -5.13 10.48
CA PHE A 30 -5.26 -3.94 10.59
C PHE A 30 -6.62 -4.28 11.24
N PRO A 31 -7.06 -3.49 12.24
CA PRO A 31 -8.31 -3.76 12.94
C PRO A 31 -9.52 -3.55 12.01
N ARG A 32 -10.35 -4.60 11.85
CA ARG A 32 -11.58 -4.60 11.03
C ARG A 32 -12.84 -4.85 11.87
N LYS A 33 -12.86 -4.35 13.11
CA LYS A 33 -13.91 -4.72 14.08
C LYS A 33 -15.26 -4.07 13.82
N SER A 34 -15.31 -2.92 13.15
CA SER A 34 -16.58 -2.28 12.80
C SER A 34 -17.08 -2.74 11.43
N GLU A 35 -18.39 -2.88 11.29
CA GLU A 35 -19.06 -3.22 10.03
C GLU A 35 -18.74 -2.22 8.90
N SER A 36 -18.61 -0.94 9.26
CA SER A 36 -18.16 0.13 8.35
C SER A 36 -16.75 -0.10 7.80
N LEU A 37 -15.84 -0.73 8.56
CA LEU A 37 -14.49 -1.04 8.11
C LEU A 37 -14.44 -2.37 7.33
N GLN A 38 -15.29 -3.34 7.66
CA GLN A 38 -15.36 -4.62 6.94
C GLN A 38 -15.82 -4.46 5.49
N SER A 39 -16.76 -3.54 5.24
CA SER A 39 -17.21 -3.23 3.88
C SER A 39 -16.17 -2.46 3.06
N ARG A 40 -15.29 -1.71 3.72
CA ARG A 40 -14.32 -0.79 3.08
C ARG A 40 -12.90 -1.34 2.96
N VAL A 41 -12.48 -2.22 3.86
CA VAL A 41 -11.11 -2.72 3.97
C VAL A 41 -11.04 -4.20 3.57
N LEU A 42 -10.32 -4.47 2.48
CA LEU A 42 -9.95 -5.80 2.06
C LEU A 42 -8.63 -6.18 2.70
N ALA A 43 -8.55 -7.39 3.25
CA ALA A 43 -7.28 -7.97 3.66
C ALA A 43 -7.25 -9.45 3.24
N PRO A 44 -6.05 -10.01 2.97
CA PRO A 44 -5.91 -11.42 2.68
C PRO A 44 -6.57 -12.32 3.73
N VAL A 45 -7.10 -13.45 3.25
CA VAL A 45 -7.67 -14.53 4.06
C VAL A 45 -6.56 -15.11 4.95
N LYS A 46 -6.83 -15.25 6.25
CA LYS A 46 -5.92 -15.89 7.20
C LYS A 46 -6.23 -17.37 7.38
N ARG A 47 -5.23 -18.12 7.86
CA ARG A 47 -5.44 -19.47 8.38
C ARG A 47 -6.47 -19.41 9.53
N GLY A 48 -7.56 -20.17 9.40
CA GLY A 48 -8.66 -20.21 10.37
C GLY A 48 -9.88 -19.37 9.99
N ASP A 49 -9.81 -18.58 8.92
CA ASP A 49 -11.00 -17.94 8.36
C ASP A 49 -11.94 -18.98 7.75
N ARG A 50 -13.26 -18.76 7.87
CA ARG A 50 -14.27 -19.63 7.27
C ARG A 50 -14.21 -19.49 5.75
N LEU A 51 -14.01 -20.62 5.08
CA LEU A 51 -14.00 -20.69 3.63
C LEU A 51 -15.42 -20.93 3.11
N PRO A 52 -15.81 -20.35 1.96
CA PRO A 52 -17.08 -20.66 1.32
C PRO A 52 -17.16 -22.14 0.95
N GLU A 53 -18.31 -22.75 1.17
CA GLU A 53 -18.56 -24.17 0.89
C GLU A 53 -18.81 -24.43 -0.60
N THR A 54 -19.37 -23.45 -1.32
CA THR A 54 -19.67 -23.62 -2.76
C THR A 54 -18.42 -23.44 -3.61
N PRO A 55 -18.14 -24.34 -4.58
CA PRO A 55 -16.96 -24.23 -5.44
C PRO A 55 -16.83 -22.89 -6.17
N ARG A 56 -17.95 -22.33 -6.65
CA ARG A 56 -17.96 -21.05 -7.38
C ARG A 56 -17.54 -19.86 -6.51
N THR A 57 -18.06 -19.79 -5.29
CA THR A 57 -17.73 -18.71 -4.36
C THR A 57 -16.31 -18.87 -3.82
N PHE A 58 -15.88 -20.11 -3.60
CA PHE A 58 -14.51 -20.43 -3.24
C PHE A 58 -13.52 -19.97 -4.31
N SER A 59 -13.74 -20.32 -5.58
CA SER A 59 -12.85 -19.90 -6.69
C SER A 59 -12.76 -18.38 -6.81
N ARG A 60 -13.88 -17.66 -6.69
CA ARG A 60 -13.90 -16.20 -6.72
C ARG A 60 -13.12 -15.59 -5.56
N MET A 61 -13.30 -16.12 -4.36
CA MET A 61 -12.57 -15.67 -3.18
C MET A 61 -11.07 -15.98 -3.30
N LYS A 62 -10.70 -17.17 -3.79
CA LYS A 62 -9.31 -17.56 -4.02
C LYS A 62 -8.60 -16.60 -4.96
N PHE A 63 -9.21 -16.32 -6.12
CA PHE A 63 -8.68 -15.36 -7.09
C PHE A 63 -8.50 -13.96 -6.48
N LEU A 64 -9.52 -13.45 -5.78
CA LEU A 64 -9.42 -12.15 -5.10
C LEU A 64 -8.30 -12.15 -4.06
N ASN A 65 -8.16 -13.23 -3.29
CA ASN A 65 -7.12 -13.35 -2.28
C ASN A 65 -5.71 -13.34 -2.88
N GLU A 66 -5.50 -14.02 -4.01
CA GLU A 66 -4.22 -14.00 -4.74
C GLU A 66 -3.86 -12.57 -5.17
N GLN A 67 -4.83 -11.81 -5.71
CA GLN A 67 -4.62 -10.41 -6.08
C GLN A 67 -4.29 -9.53 -4.85
N LEU A 68 -5.00 -9.72 -3.73
CA LEU A 68 -4.72 -9.00 -2.49
C LEU A 68 -3.33 -9.28 -1.94
N VAL A 69 -2.90 -10.55 -1.97
CA VAL A 69 -1.55 -10.95 -1.53
C VAL A 69 -0.49 -10.34 -2.45
N SER A 70 -0.68 -10.38 -3.77
CA SER A 70 0.23 -9.80 -4.75
C SER A 70 0.38 -8.29 -4.55
N ALA A 71 -0.74 -7.56 -4.42
CA ALA A 71 -0.73 -6.12 -4.16
C ALA A 71 -0.02 -5.76 -2.84
N ARG A 72 -0.22 -6.56 -1.78
CA ARG A 72 0.48 -6.38 -0.50
C ARG A 72 1.99 -6.60 -0.66
N GLN A 73 2.40 -7.67 -1.33
CA GLN A 73 3.81 -7.98 -1.56
C GLN A 73 4.51 -6.86 -2.35
N ALA A 74 3.85 -6.32 -3.38
CA ALA A 74 4.37 -5.18 -4.13
C ALA A 74 4.60 -3.95 -3.24
N ALA A 75 3.63 -3.61 -2.39
CA ALA A 75 3.78 -2.52 -1.43
C ALA A 75 4.94 -2.75 -0.44
N GLU A 76 5.11 -3.98 0.04
CA GLU A 76 6.21 -4.37 0.94
C GLU A 76 7.57 -4.29 0.25
N TRP A 77 7.68 -4.75 -1.00
CA TRP A 77 8.89 -4.64 -1.79
C TRP A 77 9.26 -3.19 -2.03
N GLY A 78 8.30 -2.33 -2.41
CA GLY A 78 8.52 -0.90 -2.60
C GLY A 78 9.00 -0.21 -1.31
N MET A 79 8.30 -0.44 -0.19
CA MET A 79 8.69 0.12 1.11
C MET A 79 10.09 -0.34 1.53
N ARG A 80 10.40 -1.64 1.40
CA ARG A 80 11.72 -2.19 1.74
C ARG A 80 12.81 -1.68 0.80
N ALA A 81 12.54 -1.52 -0.49
CA ALA A 81 13.52 -1.02 -1.46
C ALA A 81 13.93 0.43 -1.15
N LEU A 82 12.96 1.28 -0.80
CA LEU A 82 13.22 2.67 -0.40
C LEU A 82 13.93 2.75 0.95
N GLN A 83 13.36 2.15 2.01
CA GLN A 83 13.95 2.24 3.35
C GLN A 83 15.28 1.49 3.47
N GLY A 84 15.46 0.41 2.72
CA GLY A 84 16.68 -0.38 2.73
C GLY A 84 17.85 0.31 2.04
N SER A 85 17.59 1.00 0.92
CA SER A 85 18.64 1.63 0.11
C SER A 85 19.03 3.02 0.62
N PHE A 86 18.12 3.76 1.26
CA PHE A 86 18.33 5.15 1.64
C PHE A 86 18.35 5.32 3.15
N ALA A 87 19.54 5.26 3.76
CA ALA A 87 19.73 5.42 5.21
C ALA A 87 19.15 6.74 5.76
N ARG A 88 19.10 7.80 4.94
CA ARG A 88 18.48 9.08 5.32
C ARG A 88 17.01 8.93 5.73
N LEU A 89 16.26 8.00 5.12
CA LEU A 89 14.86 7.75 5.49
C LEU A 89 14.70 7.06 6.86
N LYS A 90 15.78 6.49 7.41
CA LYS A 90 15.78 5.88 8.75
C LYS A 90 16.02 6.91 9.86
N LEU A 91 16.48 8.11 9.50
CA LEU A 91 16.73 9.19 10.45
C LEU A 91 15.48 10.07 10.58
N PRO A 92 15.25 10.69 11.76
CA PRO A 92 14.21 11.68 11.91
C PRO A 92 14.33 12.78 10.84
N MET A 93 13.25 13.00 10.11
CA MET A 93 13.19 14.08 9.14
C MET A 93 12.84 15.40 9.82
N PRO A 94 13.26 16.54 9.24
CA PRO A 94 12.83 17.87 9.70
C PRO A 94 11.29 17.94 9.77
N ALA A 95 10.76 18.20 10.96
CA ALA A 95 9.31 18.30 11.16
C ALA A 95 8.78 19.68 10.71
N ALA A 96 9.53 20.74 11.03
CA ALA A 96 9.18 22.13 10.78
C ALA A 96 9.55 22.62 9.36
N ASP A 97 10.54 21.97 8.72
CA ASP A 97 10.96 22.32 7.36
C ASP A 97 10.33 21.38 6.34
N HIS A 98 9.19 21.81 5.80
CA HIS A 98 8.41 21.04 4.84
C HIS A 98 9.09 20.96 3.47
N GLU A 99 9.79 22.03 3.06
CA GLU A 99 10.51 22.12 1.77
C GLU A 99 11.70 21.16 1.77
N GLN A 100 12.51 21.18 2.83
CA GLN A 100 13.63 20.26 2.96
C GLN A 100 13.15 18.80 3.02
N ARG A 101 12.06 18.53 3.75
CA ARG A 101 11.49 17.18 3.80
C ARG A 101 11.00 16.72 2.43
N LEU A 102 10.32 17.59 1.68
CA LEU A 102 9.87 17.29 0.32
C LEU A 102 11.06 17.01 -0.61
N CYS A 103 12.08 17.87 -0.58
CA CYS A 103 13.29 17.72 -1.39
C CYS A 103 13.99 16.37 -1.13
N ILE A 104 14.12 15.96 0.14
CA ILE A 104 14.68 14.66 0.51
C ILE A 104 13.84 13.51 -0.07
N LEU A 105 12.52 13.56 0.10
CA LEU A 105 11.63 12.50 -0.38
C LEU A 105 11.63 12.40 -1.91
N GLN A 106 11.57 13.53 -2.62
CA GLN A 106 11.64 13.58 -4.08
C GLN A 106 12.97 13.03 -4.59
N THR A 107 14.08 13.46 -4.00
CA THR A 107 15.42 12.98 -4.37
C THR A 107 15.52 11.46 -4.20
N VAL A 108 15.06 10.92 -3.07
CA VAL A 108 15.04 9.48 -2.82
C VAL A 108 14.20 8.73 -3.86
N CYS A 109 12.99 9.21 -4.14
CA CYS A 109 12.13 8.61 -5.16
C CYS A 109 12.78 8.64 -6.56
N GLN A 110 13.38 9.77 -6.96
CA GLN A 110 14.05 9.90 -8.26
C GLN A 110 15.27 8.97 -8.39
N LEU A 111 16.12 8.90 -7.36
CA LEU A 111 17.26 7.99 -7.33
C LEU A 111 16.82 6.52 -7.35
N HIS A 112 15.72 6.18 -6.67
CA HIS A 112 15.14 4.85 -6.76
C HIS A 112 14.68 4.52 -8.19
N GLN A 113 13.98 5.45 -8.85
CA GLN A 113 13.55 5.26 -10.24
C GLN A 113 14.73 5.13 -11.20
N LEU A 114 15.79 5.93 -11.01
CA LEU A 114 17.02 5.83 -11.78
C LEU A 114 17.64 4.43 -11.62
N ARG A 115 17.77 3.94 -10.38
CA ARG A 115 18.28 2.60 -10.10
C ARG A 115 17.43 1.52 -10.78
N CYS A 116 16.10 1.59 -10.69
CA CYS A 116 15.21 0.63 -11.36
C CYS A 116 15.40 0.63 -12.88
N ARG A 117 15.61 1.79 -13.50
CA ARG A 117 15.90 1.90 -14.95
C ARG A 117 17.25 1.32 -15.33
N MET A 118 18.28 1.51 -14.50
CA MET A 118 19.64 1.03 -14.76
C MET A 118 19.78 -0.48 -14.53
N VAL A 119 19.14 -1.01 -13.49
CA VAL A 119 19.24 -2.44 -13.12
C VAL A 119 18.25 -3.29 -13.92
N HIS A 120 17.24 -2.68 -14.54
CA HIS A 120 16.15 -3.36 -15.26
C HIS A 120 15.35 -4.37 -14.42
N ILE A 121 15.42 -4.27 -13.08
CA ILE A 121 14.64 -5.09 -12.15
C ILE A 121 13.63 -4.19 -11.45
N ASN A 122 12.33 -4.43 -11.72
CA ASN A 122 11.23 -3.73 -11.07
C ASN A 122 10.05 -4.69 -10.80
N GLN A 123 10.16 -5.48 -9.72
CA GLN A 123 9.11 -6.43 -9.32
C GLN A 123 7.79 -5.75 -8.93
N THR A 124 7.84 -4.51 -8.46
CA THR A 124 6.63 -3.70 -8.25
C THR A 124 5.90 -3.43 -9.56
N ALA A 125 6.62 -3.17 -10.65
CA ALA A 125 6.02 -2.97 -11.96
C ALA A 125 5.33 -4.23 -12.48
N THR A 126 5.83 -5.44 -12.19
CA THR A 126 5.14 -6.67 -12.65
C THR A 126 3.78 -6.85 -12.02
N VAL A 127 3.57 -6.35 -10.79
CA VAL A 127 2.26 -6.40 -10.12
C VAL A 127 1.35 -5.28 -10.62
N TYR A 128 1.86 -4.06 -10.73
CA TYR A 128 1.02 -2.91 -11.08
C TYR A 128 0.76 -2.75 -12.59
N ASN A 129 1.70 -3.11 -13.47
CA ASN A 129 1.49 -2.98 -14.92
C ASN A 129 0.34 -3.88 -15.40
N LEU A 130 0.21 -5.10 -14.84
CA LEU A 130 -0.91 -5.99 -15.13
C LEU A 130 -2.26 -5.31 -14.89
N VAL A 131 -2.38 -4.58 -13.78
CA VAL A 131 -3.61 -3.86 -13.44
C VAL A 131 -3.76 -2.58 -14.28
N TRP A 132 -2.66 -1.91 -14.56
CA TRP A 132 -2.64 -0.63 -15.27
C TRP A 132 -3.06 -0.76 -16.74
N ASP A 133 -2.53 -1.77 -17.41
CA ASP A 133 -2.83 -2.05 -18.82
C ASP A 133 -4.30 -2.47 -19.00
N GLU A 134 -4.88 -3.16 -18.02
CA GLU A 134 -6.29 -3.57 -18.03
C GLU A 134 -7.28 -2.43 -17.73
N ASN A 135 -6.88 -1.39 -16.96
CA ASN A 135 -7.80 -0.36 -16.47
C ASN A 135 -7.61 1.03 -17.10
N HIS A 136 -6.65 1.22 -18.02
CA HIS A 136 -6.36 2.51 -18.69
C HIS A 136 -6.33 3.72 -17.73
N ILE A 137 -5.86 3.52 -16.49
CA ILE A 137 -5.86 4.59 -15.49
C ILE A 137 -4.83 5.61 -15.93
N LEU A 138 -5.20 6.87 -16.14
CA LEU A 138 -4.29 7.93 -16.56
C LEU A 138 -3.63 8.55 -15.31
N CYS A 139 -2.36 8.23 -15.04
CA CYS A 139 -1.59 8.89 -13.96
C CYS A 139 -1.38 10.39 -14.21
N CYS A 140 -1.65 10.86 -15.43
CA CYS A 140 -1.29 12.21 -15.86
C CYS A 140 -2.20 13.34 -15.33
N ARG A 141 -3.18 13.07 -14.45
CA ARG A 141 -4.12 14.10 -13.97
C ARG A 141 -4.07 14.46 -12.49
N PHE A 142 -3.11 13.94 -11.71
CA PHE A 142 -2.93 14.35 -10.31
C PHE A 142 -1.95 15.53 -10.10
N HIS A 143 -1.35 16.05 -11.19
CA HIS A 143 -0.48 17.23 -11.16
C HIS A 143 -0.94 18.30 -12.16
N ARG A 144 -2.11 18.91 -11.90
CA ARG A 144 -2.43 20.26 -12.38
C ARG A 144 -2.86 21.11 -11.22
#